data_AF-A0A2V6CSY9-F1
#
_entry.id   AF-A0A2V6CSY9-F1
#
_cell.length_a   1.000
_cell.length_b   1.000
_cell.length_c   1.000
_cell.angle_alpha   90.00
_cell.angle_beta   90.00
_cell.angle_gamma   90.00
#
_symmetry.space_group_name_H-M   'P 1'
#
loop_
_entity.id
_entity.type
_entity.pdbx_description
1 polymer ?
#
loop_
_entity_poly.entity_id
_entity_poly.type
_entity_poly.pdbx_seq_one_letter_code
_entity_poly.pdbx_strand_id
1 'polypeptide(L)'
;PVVVRTEITYCRGARLSDRLVIEGWLDHVERARFWCAFRITRSKDNALIAECRQSLALIAMPTGKLLRLPESWKKYRNLKRNS
;
A
#
# COMPACT_ATOMS: atom_id res chain seq x y z
N PRO A 1 5.02 -8.80 -8.13
CA PRO A 1 4.92 -7.33 -8.21
C PRO A 1 6.19 -6.72 -7.62
N VAL A 2 6.58 -5.54 -8.07
CA VAL A 2 7.72 -4.77 -7.53
C VAL A 2 7.22 -3.43 -7.01
N VAL A 3 7.80 -2.94 -5.91
CA VAL A 3 7.50 -1.60 -5.38
C VAL A 3 8.21 -0.56 -6.24
N VAL A 4 7.46 0.42 -6.75
CA VAL A 4 8.00 1.49 -7.60
C VAL A 4 8.00 2.85 -6.92
N ARG A 5 7.15 3.05 -5.91
CA ARG A 5 7.11 4.27 -5.10
C ARG A 5 6.60 3.97 -3.70
N THR A 6 7.18 4.62 -2.71
CA THR A 6 6.71 4.63 -1.31
C THR A 6 6.52 6.08 -0.88
N GLU A 7 5.34 6.39 -0.38
CA GLU A 7 4.98 7.65 0.27
C GLU A 7 4.67 7.32 1.72
N ILE A 8 5.37 7.93 2.68
CA ILE A 8 5.12 7.67 4.09
C ILE A 8 5.16 8.96 4.90
N THR A 9 4.15 9.13 5.73
CA THR A 9 4.04 10.21 6.70
C THR A 9 4.17 9.60 8.09
N TYR A 10 5.23 9.96 8.79
CA TYR A 10 5.42 9.59 10.18
C TYR A 10 4.75 10.62 11.08
N CYS A 11 3.74 10.18 11.82
CA CYS A 11 2.95 11.05 12.70
C CYS A 11 3.51 11.07 14.13
N ARG A 12 3.99 9.92 14.61
CA ARG A 12 4.50 9.74 15.98
C ARG A 12 5.63 8.72 16.01
N GLY A 13 6.53 8.86 16.99
CA GLY A 13 7.59 7.87 17.24
C GLY A 13 7.06 6.62 17.94
N ALA A 14 7.35 5.45 17.39
CA ALA A 14 7.25 4.17 18.10
C ALA A 14 8.52 3.94 18.94
N ARG A 15 8.38 3.21 20.06
CA ARG A 15 9.49 2.85 20.95
C ARG A 15 9.83 1.37 20.81
N LEU A 16 11.02 0.99 21.28
CA LEU A 16 11.37 -0.43 21.42
C LEU A 16 10.30 -1.14 22.28
N SER A 17 9.96 -2.35 21.87
CA SER A 17 8.88 -3.16 22.47
C SER A 17 7.44 -2.65 22.22
N ASP A 18 7.24 -1.56 21.47
CA ASP A 18 5.90 -1.22 20.98
C ASP A 18 5.43 -2.30 19.98
N ARG A 19 4.24 -2.85 20.23
CA ARG A 19 3.57 -3.73 19.27
C ARG A 19 2.71 -2.89 18.34
N LEU A 20 3.05 -2.87 17.06
CA LEU A 20 2.30 -2.15 16.03
C LEU A 20 1.31 -3.06 15.32
N VAL A 21 0.18 -2.50 14.91
CA VAL A 21 -0.80 -3.10 14.00
C VAL A 21 -0.66 -2.38 12.66
N ILE A 22 -0.56 -3.16 11.59
CA ILE A 22 -0.43 -2.64 10.22
C ILE A 22 -1.67 -3.11 9.47
N GLU A 23 -2.57 -2.18 9.18
CA GLU A 23 -3.74 -2.41 8.34
C GLU A 23 -3.40 -2.01 6.91
N GLY A 24 -3.60 -2.91 5.96
CA GLY A 24 -3.30 -2.66 4.54
C GLY A 24 -4.50 -2.93 3.65
N TRP A 25 -4.74 -2.06 2.67
CA TRP A 25 -5.82 -2.23 1.70
C TRP A 25 -5.41 -1.75 0.31
N LEU A 26 -6.12 -2.29 -0.70
CA LEU A 26 -6.02 -1.81 -2.07
C LEU A 26 -6.71 -0.46 -2.18
N ASP A 27 -5.94 0.57 -2.50
CA ASP A 27 -6.41 1.96 -2.50
C ASP A 27 -6.81 2.43 -3.90
N HIS A 28 -5.97 2.16 -4.90
CA HIS A 28 -6.26 2.55 -6.28
C HIS A 28 -5.67 1.56 -7.29
N VAL A 29 -6.37 1.32 -8.40
CA VAL A 29 -5.93 0.42 -9.46
C VAL A 29 -5.85 1.18 -10.78
N GLU A 30 -4.65 1.23 -11.36
CA GLU A 30 -4.39 1.82 -12.67
C GLU A 30 -4.29 0.71 -13.75
N ARG A 31 -3.81 1.06 -14.95
CA ARG A 31 -3.68 0.08 -16.05
C ARG A 31 -2.56 -0.95 -15.81
N ALA A 32 -1.43 -0.52 -15.28
CA ALA A 32 -0.21 -1.33 -15.12
C ALA A 32 0.37 -1.30 -13.71
N ARG A 33 -0.28 -0.56 -12.81
CA ARG A 33 0.16 -0.32 -11.43
C ARG A 33 -1.05 -0.30 -10.51
N PHE A 34 -0.82 -0.55 -9.24
CA PHE A 34 -1.83 -0.37 -8.20
C PHE A 34 -1.18 0.23 -6.96
N TRP A 35 -1.99 0.89 -6.15
CA TRP A 35 -1.59 1.49 -4.90
C TRP A 35 -2.16 0.70 -3.73
N CYS A 36 -1.30 0.37 -2.78
CA CYS A 36 -1.71 -0.11 -1.46
C CYS A 36 -1.55 1.03 -0.47
N ALA A 37 -2.56 1.24 0.37
CA ALA A 37 -2.46 2.14 1.52
C ALA A 37 -2.32 1.32 2.80
N PHE A 38 -1.61 1.89 3.76
CA PHE A 38 -1.35 1.29 5.05
C PHE A 38 -1.57 2.30 6.18
N ARG A 39 -2.24 1.85 7.23
CA ARG A 39 -2.34 2.56 8.51
C ARG A 39 -1.58 1.77 9.56
N ILE A 40 -0.63 2.41 10.21
CA ILE A 40 0.20 1.80 11.24
C ILE A 40 -0.15 2.43 12.58
N THR A 41 -0.73 1.63 13.48
CA THR A 41 -1.13 2.07 14.83
C THR A 41 -0.37 1.30 15.91
N ARG A 42 -0.19 1.90 17.07
CA ARG A 42 0.34 1.18 18.25
C ARG A 42 -0.81 0.48 18.97
N SER A 43 -0.69 -0.82 19.20
CA SER A 43 -1.75 -1.64 19.81
C SER A 43 -2.17 -1.22 21.22
N LYS A 44 -1.24 -0.66 22.01
CA LYS A 44 -1.50 -0.26 23.40
C LYS A 44 -2.57 0.84 23.51
N ASP A 45 -2.60 1.78 22.57
CA ASP A 45 -3.38 3.02 22.67
C ASP A 45 -3.99 3.47 21.34
N ASN A 46 -3.90 2.64 20.29
CA ASN A 46 -4.32 2.95 18.92
C ASN A 46 -3.71 4.24 18.36
N ALA A 47 -2.58 4.71 18.91
CA ALA A 47 -1.93 5.90 18.40
C ALA A 47 -1.47 5.68 16.96
N LEU A 48 -1.84 6.58 16.05
CA LEU A 48 -1.34 6.59 14.68
C LEU A 48 0.16 6.88 14.69
N ILE A 49 0.95 5.91 14.22
CA ILE A 49 2.41 5.99 14.12
C ILE A 49 2.79 6.50 12.73
N ALA A 50 2.21 5.91 11.68
CA ALA A 50 2.44 6.35 10.32
C ALA A 50 1.28 6.00 9.39
N GLU A 51 1.13 6.79 8.33
CA GLU A 51 0.34 6.46 7.15
C GLU A 51 1.27 6.29 5.96
N CYS A 52 1.02 5.27 5.15
CA CYS A 52 1.88 4.94 4.02
C CYS A 52 1.06 4.57 2.80
N ARG A 53 1.54 4.94 1.61
CA ARG A 53 1.05 4.47 0.33
C ARG A 53 2.21 3.95 -0.49
N GLN A 54 2.02 2.78 -1.09
CA GLN A 54 3.00 2.18 -2.00
C GLN A 54 2.37 1.96 -3.35
N SER A 55 3.04 2.39 -4.41
CA SER A 55 2.71 2.02 -5.78
C SER A 55 3.51 0.77 -6.15
N LEU A 56 2.82 -0.21 -6.73
CA LEU A 56 3.39 -1.47 -7.18
C LEU A 56 3.09 -1.70 -8.65
N ALA A 57 4.05 -2.29 -9.36
CA ALA A 57 3.95 -2.65 -10.77
C ALA A 57 4.13 -4.17 -10.96
N LEU A 58 3.47 -4.73 -11.98
CA LEU A 58 3.78 -6.10 -12.43
C LEU A 58 4.88 -6.05 -13.49
N ILE A 59 5.89 -6.90 -13.34
CA ILE A 59 7.05 -6.95 -14.24
C ILE A 59 7.24 -8.39 -14.73
N ALA A 60 7.49 -8.56 -16.02
CA ALA A 60 7.87 -9.84 -16.62
C ALA A 60 9.36 -10.11 -16.40
N MET A 61 9.67 -11.17 -15.65
CA MET A 61 11.04 -11.64 -15.47
C MET A 61 11.40 -12.67 -16.56
N PRO A 62 12.65 -12.69 -17.07
CA PRO A 62 13.76 -11.83 -16.67
C PRO A 62 13.78 -10.46 -17.38
N THR A 63 12.92 -10.24 -18.38
CA THR A 63 13.01 -9.10 -19.32
C THR A 63 12.86 -7.70 -18.70
N GLY A 64 12.35 -7.59 -17.47
CA GLY A 64 12.11 -6.30 -16.82
C GLY A 64 10.94 -5.49 -17.40
N LYS A 65 10.15 -6.06 -18.33
CA LYS A 65 9.06 -5.35 -19.00
C LYS A 65 7.85 -5.15 -18.08
N LEU A 66 7.32 -3.93 -18.07
CA LEU A 66 6.08 -3.60 -17.36
C LEU A 66 4.88 -4.33 -17.99
N LEU A 67 4.10 -5.02 -17.15
CA LEU A 67 2.89 -5.75 -17.53
C LEU A 67 1.63 -4.97 -17.15
N ARG A 68 0.56 -5.18 -17.91
CA ARG A 68 -0.78 -4.74 -17.50
C ARG A 68 -1.26 -5.57 -16.31
N LEU A 69 -2.13 -4.98 -15.50
CA LEU A 69 -2.82 -5.75 -14.46
C LEU A 69 -3.83 -6.72 -15.07
N PRO A 70 -4.11 -7.86 -14.40
CA PRO A 70 -5.09 -8.83 -14.88
C PRO A 70 -6.46 -8.20 -15.12
N GLU A 71 -7.19 -8.65 -16.14
CA GLU A 71 -8.52 -8.10 -16.42
C GLU A 71 -9.51 -8.30 -15.28
N SER A 72 -9.36 -9.37 -14.50
CA SER A 72 -10.19 -9.65 -13.33
C SER A 72 -10.10 -8.56 -12.24
N TRP A 73 -9.08 -7.69 -12.30
CA TRP A 73 -8.90 -6.56 -11.39
C TRP A 73 -9.66 -5.30 -11.83
N LYS A 74 -10.29 -5.29 -13.03
CA LYS A 74 -11.13 -4.17 -13.48
C LYS A 74 -12.21 -3.80 -12.44
N LYS A 75 -12.75 -4.80 -11.72
CA LYS A 75 -13.75 -4.61 -10.65
C LYS A 75 -13.27 -3.73 -9.48
N TYR A 76 -11.96 -3.60 -9.29
CA TYR A 76 -11.35 -2.82 -8.21
C TYR A 76 -11.05 -1.37 -8.60
N ARG A 77 -11.27 -0.97 -9.86
CA ARG A 77 -10.95 0.40 -10.32
C ARG A 77 -11.82 1.49 -9.69
N ASN A 78 -13.03 1.12 -9.27
CA ASN A 78 -14.02 2.02 -8.68
C ASN A 78 -14.09 1.87 -7.15
N LEU A 79 -13.04 1.34 -6.50
CA LEU A 79 -12.95 1.34 -5.04
C LEU A 79 -13.05 2.80 -4.56
N LYS A 80 -14.11 3.10 -3.81
CA LYS A 80 -14.22 4.39 -3.13
C LYS A 80 -13.15 4.45 -2.07
N ARG A 81 -12.44 5.57 -2.00
CA ARG A 81 -11.46 5.83 -0.95
C ARG A 81 -12.22 5.85 0.38
N ASN A 82 -11.88 4.95 1.28
CA ASN A 82 -12.33 5.03 2.67
C ASN A 82 -11.59 6.23 3.30
N SER A 83 -12.18 7.42 3.18
CA SER A 83 -11.76 8.65 3.85
C SER A 83 -12.18 8.63 5.31
#